data_AF-A0A7L2ACI4-F1
#
_entry.id   AF-A0A7L2ACI4-F1
#
_cell.length_a   1.000
_cell.length_b   1.000
_cell.length_c   1.000
_cell.angle_alpha   90.00
_cell.angle_beta   90.00
_cell.angle_gamma   90.00
#
_symmetry.space_group_name_H-M   'P 1'
#
loop_
_entity.id
_entity.type
_entity.pdbx_description
1 polymer ?
#
loop_
_entity_poly.entity_id
_entity_poly.type
_entity_poly.pdbx_seq_one_letter_code
_entity_poly.pdbx_strand_id
1 'polypeptide(L)'
;MKGDEIWDQETERGDVVPNSDGTFHTWARIEVLPEEREQYWCRVEHPGMLEPGIFAWEPTSGGNLTMVVTVSVIAAILILAVLIGFIVWKLQSGNTRDG
;
A
#
# COMPACT_ATOMS: atom_id res chain seq x y z
N MET A 1 -10.99 -17.13 -7.61
CA MET A 1 -12.46 -17.04 -7.64
C MET A 1 -12.88 -15.60 -7.88
N LYS A 2 -14.02 -15.39 -8.51
CA LYS A 2 -14.65 -14.08 -8.70
C LYS A 2 -16.08 -14.19 -8.17
N GLY A 3 -16.34 -13.60 -7.01
CA GLY A 3 -17.55 -13.91 -6.22
C GLY A 3 -17.54 -15.40 -5.83
N ASP A 4 -18.62 -16.12 -6.16
CA ASP A 4 -18.77 -17.56 -5.88
C ASP A 4 -18.22 -18.46 -7.00
N GLU A 5 -17.77 -17.89 -8.12
CA GLU A 5 -17.31 -18.66 -9.29
C GLU A 5 -15.82 -19.01 -9.20
N ILE A 6 -15.47 -20.26 -9.49
CA ILE A 6 -14.10 -20.76 -9.56
C ILE A 6 -13.58 -20.71 -11.00
N TRP A 7 -12.48 -20.01 -11.21
CA TRP A 7 -11.91 -19.71 -12.52
C TRP A 7 -10.72 -20.63 -12.83
N ASP A 8 -10.97 -21.92 -12.99
CA ASP A 8 -9.90 -22.93 -13.10
C ASP A 8 -9.20 -22.99 -14.46
N GLN A 9 -9.89 -22.68 -15.57
CA GLN A 9 -9.32 -22.82 -16.92
C GLN A 9 -8.28 -21.75 -17.26
N GLU A 10 -8.45 -20.55 -16.71
CA GLU A 10 -7.55 -19.40 -16.91
C GLU A 10 -6.49 -19.29 -15.82
N THR A 11 -6.58 -20.14 -14.78
CA THR A 11 -5.62 -20.16 -13.68
C THR A 11 -4.52 -21.18 -13.99
N GLU A 12 -3.31 -20.66 -14.21
CA GLU A 12 -2.09 -21.47 -14.24
C GLU A 12 -1.74 -21.92 -12.82
N ARG A 13 -1.38 -23.19 -12.64
CA ARG A 13 -0.96 -23.75 -11.36
C ARG A 13 0.40 -24.41 -11.46
N GLY A 14 1.24 -24.14 -10.46
CA GLY A 14 2.50 -24.84 -10.30
C GLY A 14 2.32 -26.20 -9.63
N ASP A 15 3.30 -27.07 -9.86
CA ASP A 15 3.38 -28.34 -9.14
C ASP A 15 3.51 -28.14 -7.62
N VAL A 16 3.18 -29.19 -6.87
CA VAL A 16 3.38 -29.23 -5.42
C VAL A 16 4.79 -29.72 -5.13
N VAL A 17 5.63 -28.85 -4.55
CA VAL A 17 7.05 -29.09 -4.33
C VAL A 17 7.35 -29.16 -2.83
N PRO A 18 8.12 -30.15 -2.35
CA PRO A 18 8.47 -30.26 -0.93
C PRO A 18 9.53 -29.24 -0.50
N ASN A 19 9.41 -28.77 0.73
CA ASN A 19 10.37 -27.91 1.42
C ASN A 19 11.28 -28.74 2.35
N SER A 20 12.42 -28.16 2.77
CA SER A 20 13.38 -28.83 3.66
C SER A 20 12.87 -29.04 5.09
N ASP A 21 11.84 -28.29 5.48
CA ASP A 21 11.20 -28.36 6.79
C ASP A 21 10.05 -29.39 6.86
N GLY A 22 9.83 -30.13 5.78
CA GLY A 22 8.75 -31.12 5.66
C GLY A 22 7.39 -30.55 5.26
N THR A 23 7.29 -29.24 4.98
CA THR A 23 6.11 -28.63 4.38
C THR A 23 6.15 -28.71 2.85
N PHE A 24 5.11 -28.22 2.18
CA PHE A 24 5.03 -28.15 0.72
C PHE A 24 4.68 -26.73 0.28
N HIS A 25 5.11 -26.36 -0.92
CA HIS A 25 4.66 -25.14 -1.58
C HIS A 25 4.08 -25.44 -2.97
N THR A 26 3.16 -24.59 -3.39
CA THR A 26 2.55 -24.57 -4.73
C THR A 26 2.09 -23.13 -4.99
N TRP A 27 1.66 -22.82 -6.21
CA TRP A 27 1.19 -21.50 -6.56
C TRP A 27 0.10 -21.55 -7.63
N ALA A 28 -0.68 -20.47 -7.70
CA ALA A 28 -1.69 -20.24 -8.72
C ALA A 28 -1.53 -18.81 -9.26
N ARG A 29 -1.67 -18.62 -10.57
CA ARG A 29 -1.61 -17.34 -11.25
C ARG A 29 -2.76 -17.22 -12.23
N ILE A 30 -3.35 -16.04 -12.29
CA ILE A 30 -4.34 -15.67 -13.30
C ILE A 30 -3.98 -14.29 -13.86
N GLU A 31 -4.17 -14.09 -15.15
CA GLU A 31 -4.03 -12.78 -15.79
C GLU A 31 -5.38 -12.06 -15.74
N VAL A 32 -5.40 -10.85 -15.16
CA VAL A 32 -6.61 -10.06 -15.01
C VAL A 32 -6.33 -8.61 -15.39
N LEU A 33 -7.36 -7.90 -15.86
CA LEU A 33 -7.27 -6.47 -16.09
C LEU A 33 -7.05 -5.74 -14.75
N PRO A 34 -6.23 -4.68 -14.70
CA PRO A 34 -5.97 -3.94 -13.46
C PRO A 34 -7.24 -3.44 -12.74
N GLU A 35 -8.26 -3.06 -13.51
CA GLU A 35 -9.55 -2.56 -13.02
C GLU A 35 -10.40 -3.65 -12.37
N GLU A 36 -10.19 -4.92 -12.76
CA GLU A 36 -10.92 -6.05 -12.21
C GLU A 36 -10.20 -6.72 -11.06
N ARG A 37 -8.94 -6.35 -10.77
CA ARG A 37 -8.08 -7.03 -9.80
C ARG A 37 -8.76 -7.24 -8.44
N GLU A 38 -9.42 -6.20 -7.92
CA GLU A 38 -10.12 -6.22 -6.63
C GLU A 38 -11.38 -7.13 -6.61
N GLN A 39 -11.83 -7.60 -7.77
CA GLN A 39 -12.97 -8.51 -7.91
C GLN A 39 -12.56 -9.99 -7.79
N TYR A 40 -11.25 -10.27 -7.75
CA TYR A 40 -10.72 -11.62 -7.66
C TYR A 40 -10.13 -11.90 -6.28
N TRP A 41 -10.39 -13.12 -5.79
CA TRP A 41 -9.84 -13.66 -4.56
C TRP A 41 -9.14 -15.00 -4.80
N CYS A 42 -8.04 -15.25 -4.10
CA CYS A 42 -7.41 -16.55 -4.05
C CYS A 42 -8.12 -17.43 -3.00
N ARG A 43 -8.59 -18.60 -3.41
CA ARG A 43 -9.25 -19.59 -2.54
C ARG A 43 -8.32 -20.77 -2.35
N VAL A 44 -7.96 -21.07 -1.11
CA VAL A 44 -7.04 -22.15 -0.73
C VAL A 44 -7.80 -23.16 0.11
N GLU A 45 -7.93 -24.38 -0.42
CA GLU A 45 -8.47 -25.52 0.32
C GLU A 45 -7.31 -26.41 0.77
N HIS A 46 -7.28 -26.76 2.05
CA HIS A 46 -6.26 -27.64 2.62
C HIS A 46 -6.88 -28.52 3.72
N PRO A 47 -6.59 -29.83 3.78
CA PRO A 47 -7.18 -30.74 4.77
C PRO A 47 -6.96 -30.33 6.24
N GLY A 48 -5.89 -29.56 6.51
CA GLY A 48 -5.61 -29.01 7.84
C GLY A 48 -6.46 -27.79 8.22
N MET A 49 -7.33 -27.30 7.34
CA MET A 49 -8.22 -26.16 7.58
C MET A 49 -9.68 -26.63 7.55
N LEU A 50 -10.48 -26.20 8.53
CA LEU A 50 -11.92 -26.50 8.59
C LEU A 50 -12.71 -25.76 7.50
N GLU A 51 -12.24 -24.57 7.12
CA GLU A 51 -12.83 -23.72 6.10
C GLU A 51 -11.77 -23.32 5.06
N PRO A 52 -12.17 -23.02 3.82
CA PRO A 52 -11.24 -22.51 2.81
C PRO A 52 -10.66 -21.15 3.20
N GLY A 53 -9.35 -20.97 3.01
CA GLY A 53 -8.72 -19.66 3.13
C GLY A 53 -9.07 -18.79 1.92
N ILE A 54 -9.54 -17.56 2.16
CA ILE A 54 -9.87 -16.58 1.12
C ILE A 54 -8.96 -15.37 1.26
N PHE A 55 -8.15 -15.12 0.24
CA PHE A 55 -7.16 -14.05 0.24
C PHE A 55 -7.46 -13.05 -0.89
N ALA A 56 -7.63 -11.78 -0.52
CA ALA A 56 -7.72 -10.68 -1.49
C ALA A 56 -6.34 -10.29 -2.00
N TRP A 57 -6.30 -9.53 -3.09
CA TRP A 57 -5.06 -8.89 -3.50
C TRP A 57 -4.60 -7.87 -2.46
N GLU A 58 -3.30 -7.82 -2.21
CA GLU A 58 -2.74 -6.75 -1.37
C GLU A 58 -3.02 -5.41 -2.07
N PRO A 59 -3.66 -4.43 -1.40
CA PRO A 59 -3.88 -3.13 -1.99
C PRO A 59 -2.53 -2.56 -2.43
N THR A 60 -2.48 -2.04 -3.66
CA THR A 60 -1.28 -1.33 -4.13
C THR A 60 -1.10 -0.14 -3.21
N SER A 61 -0.19 -0.27 -2.25
CA SER A 61 -0.12 0.65 -1.14
C SER A 61 0.03 2.07 -1.68
N GLY A 62 -0.93 2.93 -1.35
CA GLY A 62 -0.85 4.37 -1.59
C GLY A 62 0.29 5.05 -0.81
N GLY A 63 1.27 4.28 -0.32
CA GLY A 63 2.39 4.70 0.50
C GLY A 63 3.22 5.79 -0.15
N ASN A 64 3.36 5.78 -1.48
CA ASN A 64 4.04 6.87 -2.18
C ASN A 64 3.25 8.19 -2.10
N LEU A 65 1.93 8.15 -2.25
CA LEU A 65 1.11 9.36 -2.23
C LEU A 65 1.00 9.94 -0.81
N THR A 66 0.77 9.09 0.18
CA THR A 66 0.69 9.52 1.59
C THR A 66 2.02 10.08 2.10
N MET A 67 3.15 9.46 1.70
CA MET A 67 4.48 9.97 2.00
C MET A 67 4.75 11.32 1.32
N VAL A 68 4.40 11.49 0.04
CA VAL A 68 4.60 12.76 -0.67
C VAL A 68 3.76 13.89 -0.05
N VAL A 69 2.50 13.62 0.29
CA VAL A 69 1.61 14.61 0.91
C VAL A 69 2.14 15.04 2.27
N THR A 70 2.54 14.09 3.12
CA THR A 70 3.07 14.39 4.47
C THR A 70 4.33 15.24 4.43
N VAL A 71 5.30 14.89 3.58
CA VAL A 71 6.55 15.66 3.41
C VAL A 71 6.26 17.08 2.91
N SER A 72 5.33 17.22 1.95
CA SER A 72 4.97 18.52 1.37
C SER A 72 4.33 19.46 2.40
N VAL A 73 3.45 18.93 3.26
CA VAL A 73 2.79 19.72 4.31
C VAL A 73 3.80 20.20 5.36
N ILE A 74 4.72 19.33 5.78
CA ILE A 74 5.76 19.70 6.76
C ILE A 74 6.65 20.82 6.20
N ALA A 75 7.08 20.70 4.94
CA ALA A 75 7.90 21.72 4.30
C ALA A 75 7.18 23.09 4.23
N ALA A 76 5.89 23.09 3.88
CA ALA A 76 5.09 24.32 3.81
C ALA A 76 4.99 25.03 5.18
N ILE A 77 4.78 24.27 6.26
CA ILE A 77 4.71 24.82 7.62
C ILE A 77 6.04 25.46 8.04
N LEU A 78 7.16 24.79 7.75
CA LEU A 78 8.50 25.32 8.06
C LEU A 78 8.78 26.62 7.32
N ILE A 79 8.44 26.70 6.03
CA ILE A 79 8.59 27.92 5.24
C ILE A 79 7.75 29.06 5.83
N LEU A 80 6.49 28.78 6.19
CA LEU A 80 5.61 29.78 6.77
C LEU A 80 6.15 30.32 8.10
N ALA A 81 6.66 29.45 8.96
CA ALA A 81 7.27 29.82 10.24
C ALA A 81 8.50 30.73 10.06
N VAL A 82 9.37 30.41 9.08
CA VAL A 82 10.54 31.24 8.76
C VAL A 82 10.13 32.62 8.25
N LEU A 83 9.13 32.69 7.36
CA LEU A 83 8.63 33.96 6.84
C LEU A 83 8.04 34.84 7.95
N ILE A 84 7.22 34.27 8.83
CA ILE A 84 6.65 34.99 9.98
C ILE A 84 7.78 35.48 10.90
N GLY A 85 8.74 34.61 11.23
CA GLY A 85 9.90 34.99 12.05
C GLY A 85 10.71 36.13 11.44
N PHE A 86 10.95 36.09 10.13
CA PHE A 86 11.67 37.14 9.41
C PHE A 86 10.93 38.47 9.43
N ILE A 87 9.60 38.46 9.22
CA ILE A 87 8.76 39.68 9.26
C ILE A 87 8.81 40.31 10.66
N VAL A 88 8.65 39.50 11.72
CA VAL A 88 8.69 39.99 13.11
C VAL A 88 10.06 40.59 13.44
N TRP A 89 11.15 39.92 13.05
CA TRP A 89 12.52 40.44 13.27
C TRP A 89 12.75 41.78 12.58
N LYS A 90 12.26 41.94 11.34
CA LYS A 90 12.39 43.17 10.56
C LYS A 90 11.56 44.32 11.16
N LEU A 91 10.37 44.02 11.70
CA LEU A 91 9.54 45.00 12.40
C LEU A 91 10.20 45.47 13.71
N GLN A 92 10.78 44.55 14.49
CA GLN A 92 11.49 44.91 15.73
C GLN A 92 12.78 45.69 15.46
N SER A 93 13.57 45.30 14.45
CA SER A 93 14.82 46.00 14.06
C SER A 93 14.58 47.40 13.46
N GLY A 94 13.38 47.69 12.95
CA GLY A 94 12.99 49.02 12.50
C GLY A 94 12.66 49.97 13.66
N ASN A 95 12.11 49.44 14.76
CA ASN A 95 11.65 50.22 15.91
C ASN A 95 12.79 50.65 16.87
N THR A 96 14.00 50.09 16.73
CA THR A 96 15.17 50.43 17.57
C THR A 96 16.03 51.57 17.00
N ARG A 97 15.64 52.19 15.87
CA ARG A 97 16.40 53.26 15.21
C ARG A 97 15.85 54.68 15.40
N ASP A 98 14.67 54.83 16.01
CA ASP A 98 14.00 56.12 16.31
C ASP A 98 13.96 56.39 17.84
N GLY A 99 15.06 56.15 18.56
CA GLY A 99 15.21 56.44 19.99
C GLY A 99 16.40 57.34 20.27
#